data_AF-A0A661NRW5-F1
#
_entry.id   AF-A0A661NRW5-F1
#
_cell.length_a   1.000
_cell.length_b   1.000
_cell.length_c   1.000
_cell.angle_alpha   90.00
_cell.angle_beta   90.00
_cell.angle_gamma   90.00
#
_symmetry.space_group_name_H-M   'P 1'
#
loop_
_entity.id
_entity.type
_entity.pdbx_description
1 polymer ?
#
loop_
_entity_poly.entity_id
_entity_poly.type
_entity_poly.pdbx_seq_one_letter_code
_entity_poly.pdbx_strand_id
1 'polypeptide(L)'
;MAHTSWPWWSSLWLVLPLFGCTSEGETKPPTEPPPSGSCEPGEYQTEGGGCCPAGTTALDDGSCQPAGIAAEFCHEGFISDGEQGCEAVLPVESCGVGEMAVPGETSCRAVAPCGSGAWGDIPVEPDTQHVDGSYVAGDSDGSSAKPWTTIQEGIDKAGQGAIVAVAAGSYGEDLYITGKPVRLWGRCPAMVEVVGTGAEFGAVSVHDGAAQSQIRALAITGAGPAVVVSGSTDVLLDSLWIHDSTHVGVDVESVYGPTSVLLQHSLVERSQLVGVLVVGAELTMERSVLRTTLQATSGSYAGQFGFGASVEDDAVNGADGSLTIRGSLVEQNVGVGVYAVGGSVVLESTVLRDTLVGTQGAHGRGLVLEENDSSGRRGDGVVSGCVFTDNREHGLAFSAGS
;
A
#
# COMPACT_ATOMS: atom_id res chain seq x y z
N MET A 1 -22.16 -21.83 20.19
CA MET A 1 -23.37 -21.07 20.57
C MET A 1 -22.94 -19.63 20.79
N ALA A 2 -23.70 -18.69 20.20
CA ALA A 2 -23.36 -17.29 19.93
C ALA A 2 -22.35 -17.09 18.78
N HIS A 3 -22.81 -17.33 17.54
CA HIS A 3 -22.32 -16.59 16.38
C HIS A 3 -22.80 -15.14 16.56
N THR A 4 -21.91 -14.25 16.97
CA THR A 4 -22.15 -12.81 16.90
C THR A 4 -21.99 -12.39 15.46
N SER A 5 -23.12 -12.25 14.77
CA SER A 5 -23.20 -11.61 13.46
C SER A 5 -22.50 -10.24 13.52
N TRP A 6 -21.45 -10.10 12.74
CA TRP A 6 -20.75 -8.84 12.50
C TRP A 6 -21.74 -7.75 12.04
N PRO A 7 -21.73 -6.56 12.65
CA PRO A 7 -22.57 -5.46 12.18
C PRO A 7 -21.93 -4.85 10.93
N TRP A 8 -22.39 -5.29 9.76
CA TRP A 8 -21.96 -4.75 8.48
C TRP A 8 -22.75 -3.46 8.19
N TRP A 9 -22.06 -2.50 7.57
CA TRP A 9 -22.56 -1.28 6.89
C TRP A 9 -22.59 -0.02 7.75
N SER A 10 -21.44 0.65 7.91
CA SER A 10 -21.35 2.12 8.07
C SER A 10 -19.94 2.67 7.78
N SER A 11 -19.14 2.07 6.89
CA SER A 11 -18.04 2.82 6.28
C SER A 11 -18.67 3.70 5.21
N LEU A 12 -18.88 4.97 5.55
CA LEU A 12 -19.51 5.99 4.72
C LEU A 12 -18.55 6.33 3.57
N TRP A 13 -18.55 5.52 2.52
CA TRP A 13 -17.77 5.79 1.32
C TRP A 13 -18.40 6.95 0.55
N LEU A 14 -17.70 8.09 0.53
CA LEU A 14 -18.17 9.31 -0.11
C LEU A 14 -18.11 9.15 -1.64
N VAL A 15 -19.25 9.34 -2.29
CA VAL A 15 -19.35 9.43 -3.75
C VAL A 15 -18.80 10.80 -4.16
N LEU A 16 -17.67 10.82 -4.86
CA LEU A 16 -17.08 12.02 -5.47
C LEU A 16 -18.09 12.79 -6.33
N PRO A 17 -18.27 14.11 -6.15
CA PRO A 17 -18.95 14.94 -7.13
C PRO A 17 -18.06 15.21 -8.34
N LEU A 18 -18.64 15.01 -9.52
CA LEU A 18 -18.07 15.36 -10.82
C LEU A 18 -17.97 16.89 -10.97
N PHE A 19 -16.78 17.42 -11.26
CA PHE A 19 -16.65 18.77 -11.77
C PHE A 19 -15.81 18.84 -13.04
N GLY A 20 -16.50 19.07 -14.16
CA GLY A 20 -15.88 19.60 -15.37
C GLY A 20 -15.66 21.10 -15.19
N CYS A 21 -14.43 21.56 -15.38
CA CYS A 21 -14.13 22.98 -15.47
C CYS A 21 -14.78 23.56 -16.75
N THR A 22 -15.88 24.28 -16.63
CA THR A 22 -16.35 25.17 -17.70
C THR A 22 -15.54 26.46 -17.63
N SER A 23 -14.73 26.71 -18.66
CA SER A 23 -13.92 27.93 -18.78
C SER A 23 -14.81 29.15 -19.08
N GLU A 24 -15.20 29.90 -18.05
CA GLU A 24 -15.76 31.24 -18.24
C GLU A 24 -14.65 32.30 -18.10
N GLY A 25 -14.32 32.90 -19.25
CA GLY A 25 -13.83 34.28 -19.39
C GLY A 25 -12.67 34.73 -18.50
N GLU A 26 -11.43 34.50 -18.94
CA GLU A 26 -10.26 35.23 -18.47
C GLU A 26 -10.45 36.74 -18.70
N THR A 27 -10.67 37.48 -17.62
CA THR A 27 -10.41 38.92 -17.62
C THR A 27 -8.93 39.12 -17.38
N LYS A 28 -8.25 39.68 -18.39
CA LYS A 28 -6.81 39.98 -18.37
C LYS A 28 -6.51 40.90 -17.18
N PRO A 29 -5.64 40.51 -16.22
CA PRO A 29 -5.28 41.40 -15.13
C PRO A 29 -4.53 42.63 -15.67
N PRO A 30 -4.62 43.79 -15.00
CA PRO A 30 -3.87 44.97 -15.39
C PRO A 30 -2.37 44.67 -15.31
N THR A 31 -1.67 44.94 -16.41
CA THR A 31 -0.22 44.85 -16.52
C THR A 31 0.38 46.10 -15.90
N GLU A 32 0.47 46.15 -14.57
CA GLU A 32 1.51 46.97 -13.96
C GLU A 32 2.86 46.28 -14.23
N PRO A 33 3.86 46.98 -14.79
CA PRO A 33 5.19 46.43 -14.92
C PRO A 33 5.71 46.10 -13.51
N PRO A 34 6.33 44.93 -13.30
CA PRO A 34 6.92 44.62 -12.01
C PRO A 34 7.91 45.73 -11.63
N PRO A 35 8.06 46.05 -10.33
CA PRO A 35 9.10 46.97 -9.88
C PRO A 35 10.43 46.50 -10.49
N SER A 36 11.18 47.43 -11.07
CA SER A 36 12.45 47.16 -11.74
C SER A 36 13.44 46.54 -10.74
N GLY A 37 13.40 45.23 -10.60
CA GLY A 37 14.52 44.47 -10.06
C GLY A 37 15.75 44.76 -10.92
N SER A 38 16.92 44.72 -10.31
CA SER A 38 18.19 44.98 -11.02
C SER A 38 18.58 43.86 -12.01
N CYS A 39 17.80 42.78 -12.06
CA CYS A 39 18.09 41.58 -12.83
C CYS A 39 17.19 41.46 -14.06
N GLU A 40 17.68 40.75 -15.08
CA GLU A 40 16.91 40.53 -16.30
C GLU A 40 15.70 39.59 -16.05
N PRO A 41 14.64 39.66 -16.87
CA PRO A 41 13.51 38.74 -16.74
C PRO A 41 13.94 37.27 -16.73
N GLY A 42 13.53 36.54 -15.68
CA GLY A 42 13.90 35.13 -15.48
C GLY A 42 15.11 34.93 -14.56
N GLU A 43 15.84 35.98 -14.20
CA GLU A 43 16.91 35.93 -13.21
C GLU A 43 16.37 36.14 -11.78
N TYR A 44 17.04 35.54 -10.80
CA TYR A 44 16.71 35.68 -9.38
C TYR A 44 17.71 36.62 -8.68
N GLN A 45 17.22 37.64 -7.98
CA GLN A 45 18.09 38.61 -7.29
C GLN A 45 18.61 38.05 -5.96
N THR A 46 19.92 38.10 -5.73
CA THR A 46 20.54 37.67 -4.47
C THR A 46 20.42 38.76 -3.40
N GLU A 47 20.48 38.39 -2.11
CA GLU A 47 20.48 39.36 -1.00
C GLU A 47 21.67 40.35 -1.08
N GLY A 48 22.78 39.93 -1.69
CA GLY A 48 23.95 40.77 -1.97
C GLY A 48 23.82 41.71 -3.16
N GLY A 49 22.66 41.74 -3.85
CA GLY A 49 22.41 42.56 -5.03
C GLY A 49 22.97 42.00 -6.34
N GLY A 50 23.36 40.72 -6.37
CA GLY A 50 23.71 39.99 -7.60
C GLY A 50 22.48 39.39 -8.28
N CYS A 51 22.67 38.81 -9.46
CA CYS A 51 21.62 38.15 -10.23
C CYS A 51 22.03 36.72 -10.57
N CYS A 52 21.16 35.77 -10.25
CA CYS A 52 21.33 34.36 -10.57
C CYS A 52 20.62 34.04 -11.90
N PRO A 53 21.27 33.30 -12.82
CA PRO A 53 20.68 32.95 -14.10
C PRO A 53 19.35 32.19 -13.98
N ALA A 54 18.52 32.27 -15.02
CA ALA A 54 17.29 31.47 -15.10
C ALA A 54 17.57 29.97 -14.89
N GLY A 55 16.71 29.30 -14.14
CA GLY A 55 16.90 27.90 -13.75
C GLY A 55 17.88 27.70 -12.59
N THR A 56 18.23 28.76 -11.85
CA THR A 56 19.04 28.68 -10.62
C THR A 56 18.37 29.47 -9.49
N THR A 57 18.66 29.11 -8.24
CA THR A 57 18.24 29.85 -7.04
C THR A 57 19.46 30.44 -6.32
N ALA A 58 19.28 31.58 -5.67
CA ALA A 58 20.32 32.17 -4.84
C ALA A 58 20.44 31.41 -3.50
N LEU A 59 21.67 31.22 -3.03
CA LEU A 59 21.99 30.73 -1.70
C LEU A 59 22.37 31.88 -0.76
N ASP A 60 22.33 31.64 0.55
CA ASP A 60 22.63 32.63 1.60
C ASP A 60 24.06 33.22 1.48
N ASP A 61 24.98 32.49 0.86
CA ASP A 61 26.36 32.96 0.60
C ASP A 61 26.50 33.81 -0.67
N GLY A 62 25.38 34.06 -1.37
CA GLY A 62 25.32 34.82 -2.61
C GLY A 62 25.68 34.03 -3.88
N SER A 63 25.96 32.72 -3.76
CA SER A 63 26.15 31.84 -4.91
C SER A 63 24.81 31.41 -5.54
N CYS A 64 24.87 30.85 -6.74
CA CYS A 64 23.69 30.38 -7.47
C CYS A 64 23.73 28.86 -7.58
N GLN A 65 22.67 28.19 -7.14
CA GLN A 65 22.48 26.75 -7.25
C GLN A 65 21.50 26.43 -8.39
N PRO A 66 21.90 25.60 -9.36
CA PRO A 66 20.99 25.06 -10.37
C PRO A 66 19.76 24.39 -9.77
N ALA A 67 18.59 24.59 -10.40
CA ALA A 67 17.35 23.96 -10.00
C ALA A 67 17.37 22.46 -10.34
N GLY A 68 17.05 21.63 -9.36
CA GLY A 68 17.03 20.17 -9.48
C GLY A 68 17.75 19.49 -8.31
N ILE A 69 18.11 18.23 -8.51
CA ILE A 69 18.76 17.36 -7.53
C ILE A 69 20.17 17.04 -8.06
N ALA A 70 21.21 17.43 -7.33
CA ALA A 70 22.58 17.02 -7.67
C ALA A 70 22.73 15.50 -7.49
N ALA A 71 23.67 14.90 -8.23
CA ALA A 71 23.78 13.44 -8.31
C ALA A 71 23.99 12.76 -6.95
N GLU A 72 24.69 13.43 -6.03
CA GLU A 72 24.95 12.98 -4.66
C GLU A 72 23.72 13.02 -3.74
N PHE A 73 22.64 13.69 -4.14
CA PHE A 73 21.41 13.81 -3.38
C PHE A 73 20.31 12.84 -3.84
N CYS A 74 20.58 11.98 -4.84
CA CYS A 74 19.69 10.87 -5.15
C CYS A 74 19.65 9.88 -3.98
N HIS A 75 18.43 9.54 -3.55
CA HIS A 75 18.20 8.61 -2.45
C HIS A 75 18.60 7.17 -2.80
N GLU A 76 18.66 6.29 -1.78
CA GLU A 76 18.92 4.86 -2.00
C GLU A 76 17.92 4.27 -2.99
N GLY A 77 18.44 3.51 -3.97
CA GLY A 77 17.65 2.92 -5.04
C GLY A 77 17.47 3.81 -6.28
N PHE A 78 18.06 5.01 -6.29
CA PHE A 78 18.01 5.96 -7.40
C PHE A 78 19.41 6.34 -7.89
N ILE A 79 19.52 6.67 -9.17
CA ILE A 79 20.74 7.19 -9.81
C ILE A 79 20.45 8.51 -10.51
N SER A 80 21.45 9.36 -10.68
CA SER A 80 21.25 10.62 -11.43
C SER A 80 20.97 10.34 -12.90
N ASP A 81 20.02 11.08 -13.47
CA ASP A 81 19.73 11.10 -14.91
C ASP A 81 20.72 11.98 -15.71
N GLY A 82 21.62 12.70 -15.02
CA GLY A 82 22.55 13.65 -15.63
C GLY A 82 21.95 15.02 -15.95
N GLU A 83 20.65 15.23 -15.70
CA GLU A 83 19.89 16.46 -16.00
C GLU A 83 19.33 17.11 -14.72
N GLN A 84 19.98 16.86 -13.57
CA GLN A 84 19.57 17.30 -12.24
C GLN A 84 18.24 16.67 -11.77
N GLY A 85 17.99 15.44 -12.17
CA GLY A 85 16.98 14.58 -11.59
C GLY A 85 17.57 13.23 -11.15
N CYS A 86 16.68 12.39 -10.64
CA CYS A 86 16.98 11.04 -10.22
C CYS A 86 16.03 10.08 -10.93
N GLU A 87 16.58 8.98 -11.43
CA GLU A 87 15.86 7.86 -12.01
C GLU A 87 15.94 6.67 -11.06
N ALA A 88 14.83 5.94 -10.92
CA ALA A 88 14.81 4.74 -10.10
C ALA A 88 15.58 3.61 -10.80
N VAL A 89 16.44 2.94 -10.05
CA VAL A 89 17.05 1.69 -10.52
C VAL A 89 15.98 0.59 -10.42
N LEU A 90 15.40 0.24 -11.56
CA LEU A 90 14.40 -0.81 -11.71
C LEU A 90 14.70 -1.65 -12.97
N PRO A 91 14.14 -2.87 -13.08
CA PRO A 91 14.19 -3.63 -14.33
C PRO A 91 13.53 -2.86 -15.48
N VAL A 92 14.07 -3.01 -16.70
CA VAL A 92 13.54 -2.34 -17.90
C VAL A 92 12.14 -2.85 -18.25
N GLU A 93 11.91 -4.16 -18.09
CA GLU A 93 10.60 -4.78 -18.27
C GLU A 93 9.88 -4.90 -16.93
N SER A 94 8.56 -4.67 -16.93
CA SER A 94 7.73 -4.91 -15.75
C SER A 94 7.81 -6.37 -15.31
N CYS A 95 7.87 -6.59 -13.99
CA CYS A 95 7.94 -7.95 -13.45
C CYS A 95 6.68 -8.75 -13.75
N GLY A 96 6.85 -10.05 -13.99
CA GLY A 96 5.74 -10.97 -14.23
C GLY A 96 4.84 -11.14 -13.00
N VAL A 97 3.73 -11.85 -13.20
CA VAL A 97 2.80 -12.22 -12.11
C VAL A 97 3.54 -12.99 -11.01
N GLY A 98 3.33 -12.59 -9.74
CA GLY A 98 4.02 -13.21 -8.59
C GLY A 98 5.51 -12.86 -8.48
N GLU A 99 6.01 -11.96 -9.32
CA GLU A 99 7.36 -11.40 -9.25
C GLU A 99 7.30 -9.90 -8.95
N MET A 100 8.34 -9.40 -8.29
CA MET A 100 8.44 -8.00 -7.91
C MET A 100 9.88 -7.50 -8.04
N ALA A 101 10.00 -6.18 -8.19
CA ALA A 101 11.24 -5.46 -8.00
C ALA A 101 10.96 -4.12 -7.33
N VAL A 102 11.86 -3.68 -6.46
CA VAL A 102 11.76 -2.38 -5.77
C VAL A 102 12.93 -1.47 -6.16
N PRO A 103 12.85 -0.15 -5.92
CA PRO A 103 13.95 0.76 -6.23
C PRO A 103 15.30 0.24 -5.70
N GLY A 104 16.30 0.17 -6.58
CA GLY A 104 17.61 -0.42 -6.32
C GLY A 104 17.82 -1.82 -6.92
N GLU A 105 16.77 -2.48 -7.40
CA GLU A 105 16.85 -3.82 -7.99
C GLU A 105 16.86 -3.75 -9.53
N THR A 106 17.80 -4.44 -10.18
CA THR A 106 17.91 -4.45 -11.67
C THR A 106 17.23 -5.66 -12.32
N SER A 107 16.68 -6.57 -11.53
CA SER A 107 16.02 -7.79 -12.01
C SER A 107 14.83 -8.14 -11.13
N CYS A 108 13.77 -8.64 -11.76
CA CYS A 108 12.62 -9.20 -11.06
C CYS A 108 13.00 -10.45 -10.27
N ARG A 109 12.35 -10.62 -9.12
CA ARG A 109 12.50 -11.80 -8.26
C ARG A 109 11.14 -12.27 -7.77
N ALA A 110 11.06 -13.55 -7.40
CA ALA A 110 9.94 -14.04 -6.62
C ALA A 110 9.81 -13.27 -5.30
N VAL A 111 8.59 -13.19 -4.77
CA VAL A 111 8.29 -12.50 -3.50
C VAL A 111 9.14 -13.07 -2.35
N ALA A 112 9.23 -14.40 -2.24
CA ALA A 112 10.03 -15.09 -1.23
C ALA A 112 10.64 -16.40 -1.77
N PRO A 113 11.82 -16.83 -1.30
CA PRO A 113 12.36 -18.16 -1.60
C PRO A 113 11.53 -19.27 -0.92
N CYS A 114 11.46 -20.45 -1.53
CA CYS A 114 10.64 -21.59 -1.04
C CYS A 114 11.36 -22.57 -0.12
N GLY A 115 12.66 -22.40 0.08
CA GLY A 115 13.48 -23.32 0.89
C GLY A 115 13.38 -24.79 0.46
N SER A 116 13.81 -25.67 1.37
CA SER A 116 13.82 -27.13 1.16
C SER A 116 12.97 -27.88 2.18
N GLY A 117 12.57 -29.12 1.88
CA GLY A 117 11.70 -29.91 2.77
C GLY A 117 10.21 -29.54 2.67
N ALA A 118 9.36 -30.15 3.51
CA ALA A 118 7.90 -29.99 3.42
C ALA A 118 7.43 -28.58 3.80
N TRP A 119 8.07 -27.97 4.81
CA TRP A 119 7.77 -26.63 5.33
C TRP A 119 8.82 -25.57 4.95
N GLY A 120 9.74 -25.86 4.02
CA GLY A 120 10.78 -24.91 3.62
C GLY A 120 11.75 -24.58 4.76
N ASP A 121 12.15 -23.31 4.82
CA ASP A 121 13.12 -22.81 5.81
C ASP A 121 12.44 -22.19 7.05
N ILE A 122 11.17 -22.53 7.29
CA ILE A 122 10.42 -22.05 8.47
C ILE A 122 11.13 -22.55 9.75
N PRO A 123 11.42 -21.66 10.72
CA PRO A 123 11.96 -22.07 12.02
C PRO A 123 11.03 -23.06 12.73
N VAL A 124 11.62 -24.06 13.40
CA VAL A 124 10.88 -25.02 14.21
C VAL A 124 11.18 -24.76 15.68
N GLU A 125 10.12 -24.52 16.44
CA GLU A 125 10.13 -24.28 17.88
C GLU A 125 9.35 -25.41 18.60
N PRO A 126 9.54 -25.60 19.92
CA PRO A 126 8.89 -26.69 20.64
C PRO A 126 7.36 -26.71 20.57
N ASP A 127 6.72 -25.56 20.32
CA ASP A 127 5.27 -25.39 20.22
C ASP A 127 4.75 -25.15 18.79
N THR A 128 5.62 -25.28 17.77
CA THR A 128 5.24 -25.14 16.36
C THR A 128 4.14 -26.12 15.98
N GLN A 129 3.04 -25.59 15.46
CA GLN A 129 1.96 -26.35 14.84
C GLN A 129 2.23 -26.52 13.36
N HIS A 130 2.29 -27.75 12.87
CA HIS A 130 2.50 -28.06 11.47
C HIS A 130 1.17 -28.29 10.77
N VAL A 131 1.00 -27.71 9.58
CA VAL A 131 -0.16 -27.86 8.72
C VAL A 131 0.30 -28.45 7.39
N ASP A 132 -0.40 -29.48 6.92
CA ASP A 132 -0.25 -30.11 5.60
C ASP A 132 -1.59 -30.67 5.15
N GLY A 133 -2.24 -29.98 4.20
CA GLY A 133 -3.54 -30.37 3.68
C GLY A 133 -3.57 -31.73 2.96
N SER A 134 -2.40 -32.30 2.64
CA SER A 134 -2.31 -33.63 2.03
C SER A 134 -2.33 -34.79 3.03
N TYR A 135 -2.31 -34.49 4.34
CA TYR A 135 -2.34 -35.51 5.37
C TYR A 135 -3.73 -36.19 5.46
N VAL A 136 -3.76 -37.53 5.46
CA VAL A 136 -5.02 -38.31 5.34
C VAL A 136 -5.28 -39.28 6.48
N ALA A 137 -4.38 -39.40 7.47
CA ALA A 137 -4.49 -40.43 8.50
C ALA A 137 -5.56 -40.10 9.56
N GLY A 138 -6.00 -38.84 9.66
CA GLY A 138 -7.10 -38.41 10.52
C GLY A 138 -6.80 -38.45 12.02
N ASP A 139 -5.52 -38.58 12.40
CA ASP A 139 -5.04 -38.57 13.78
C ASP A 139 -4.07 -37.40 14.04
N SER A 140 -4.34 -36.25 13.42
CA SER A 140 -3.57 -35.01 13.55
C SER A 140 -3.37 -34.59 15.01
N ASP A 141 -2.13 -34.23 15.35
CA ASP A 141 -1.75 -33.69 16.66
C ASP A 141 -0.90 -32.41 16.56
N GLY A 142 -0.69 -31.90 15.34
CA GLY A 142 0.07 -30.68 15.08
C GLY A 142 1.59 -30.88 15.00
N SER A 143 2.09 -32.09 15.24
CA SER A 143 3.49 -32.42 14.99
C SER A 143 3.78 -32.53 13.49
N SER A 144 5.05 -32.45 13.10
CA SER A 144 5.47 -32.67 11.71
C SER A 144 5.17 -34.09 11.20
N ALA A 145 4.91 -35.05 12.08
CA ALA A 145 4.53 -36.42 11.70
C ALA A 145 3.01 -36.60 11.54
N LYS A 146 2.22 -35.75 12.20
CA LYS A 146 0.76 -35.76 12.18
C LYS A 146 0.22 -34.33 12.10
N PRO A 147 0.51 -33.61 11.01
CA PRO A 147 0.15 -32.20 10.88
C PRO A 147 -1.37 -32.04 10.82
N TRP A 148 -1.85 -30.84 11.16
CA TRP A 148 -3.23 -30.43 10.91
C TRP A 148 -3.50 -30.38 9.40
N THR A 149 -4.73 -30.67 9.00
CA THR A 149 -5.11 -30.66 7.57
C THR A 149 -5.65 -29.31 7.10
N THR A 150 -5.98 -28.42 8.03
CA THR A 150 -6.45 -27.06 7.74
C THR A 150 -5.59 -26.04 8.47
N ILE A 151 -5.48 -24.84 7.91
CA ILE A 151 -4.69 -23.77 8.52
C ILE A 151 -5.40 -23.26 9.78
N GLN A 152 -6.73 -23.12 9.73
CA GLN A 152 -7.49 -22.65 10.89
C GLN A 152 -7.34 -23.56 12.10
N GLU A 153 -7.30 -24.89 11.92
CA GLU A 153 -7.09 -25.81 13.04
C GLU A 153 -5.69 -25.62 13.65
N GLY A 154 -4.67 -25.37 12.83
CA GLY A 154 -3.34 -25.00 13.29
C GLY A 154 -3.34 -23.73 14.14
N ILE A 155 -4.05 -22.68 13.71
CA ILE A 155 -4.22 -21.42 14.44
C ILE A 155 -4.95 -21.64 15.77
N ASP A 156 -6.04 -22.40 15.76
CA ASP A 156 -6.85 -22.68 16.94
C ASP A 156 -6.04 -23.42 18.01
N LYS A 157 -5.17 -24.35 17.60
CA LYS A 157 -4.33 -25.16 18.48
C LYS A 157 -3.02 -24.50 18.90
N ALA A 158 -2.57 -23.49 18.16
CA ALA A 158 -1.35 -22.76 18.47
C ALA A 158 -1.39 -22.11 19.87
N GLY A 159 -0.26 -22.14 20.58
CA GLY A 159 -0.05 -21.31 21.76
C GLY A 159 0.07 -19.83 21.40
N GLN A 160 0.07 -18.96 22.40
CA GLN A 160 0.32 -17.52 22.20
C GLN A 160 1.72 -17.32 21.59
N GLY A 161 1.78 -16.70 20.41
CA GLY A 161 3.02 -16.42 19.68
C GLY A 161 3.65 -17.63 18.99
N ALA A 162 3.02 -18.80 19.03
CA ALA A 162 3.55 -20.01 18.40
C ALA A 162 3.56 -19.89 16.86
N ILE A 163 4.44 -20.66 16.22
CA ILE A 163 4.49 -20.76 14.75
C ILE A 163 3.40 -21.73 14.29
N VAL A 164 2.63 -21.31 13.29
CA VAL A 164 1.81 -22.20 12.46
C VAL A 164 2.52 -22.35 11.12
N ALA A 165 3.25 -23.45 10.95
CA ALA A 165 4.05 -23.74 9.76
C ALA A 165 3.20 -24.46 8.70
N VAL A 166 3.01 -23.84 7.55
CA VAL A 166 2.10 -24.32 6.50
C VAL A 166 2.89 -24.90 5.32
N ALA A 167 2.68 -26.18 5.04
CA ALA A 167 3.27 -26.87 3.91
C ALA A 167 2.62 -26.45 2.58
N ALA A 168 3.29 -26.78 1.48
CA ALA A 168 2.80 -26.52 0.14
C ALA A 168 1.37 -27.06 -0.07
N GLY A 169 0.49 -26.22 -0.61
CA GLY A 169 -0.92 -26.54 -0.80
C GLY A 169 -1.75 -25.30 -1.14
N SER A 170 -2.97 -25.54 -1.62
CA SER A 170 -4.01 -24.52 -1.79
C SER A 170 -5.10 -24.79 -0.76
N TYR A 171 -5.33 -23.83 0.11
CA TYR A 171 -6.18 -23.96 1.30
C TYR A 171 -7.41 -23.07 1.12
N GLY A 172 -8.54 -23.69 0.81
CA GLY A 172 -9.83 -23.00 0.65
C GLY A 172 -10.47 -22.73 2.01
N GLU A 173 -10.05 -21.66 2.67
CA GLU A 173 -10.43 -21.30 4.04
C GLU A 173 -10.51 -19.78 4.18
N ASP A 174 -11.35 -19.31 5.10
CA ASP A 174 -11.30 -17.94 5.62
C ASP A 174 -10.69 -18.00 7.03
N LEU A 175 -9.51 -17.41 7.20
CA LEU A 175 -8.68 -17.56 8.41
C LEU A 175 -8.96 -16.47 9.44
N TYR A 176 -9.04 -16.87 10.69
CA TYR A 176 -9.25 -16.01 11.85
C TYR A 176 -8.13 -16.13 12.86
N ILE A 177 -7.44 -15.01 13.06
CA ILE A 177 -6.47 -14.85 14.13
C ILE A 177 -7.09 -13.90 15.16
N THR A 178 -7.56 -14.47 16.27
CA THR A 178 -8.24 -13.75 17.34
C THR A 178 -7.87 -14.28 18.72
N GLY A 179 -7.93 -13.42 19.74
CA GLY A 179 -7.72 -13.73 21.15
C GLY A 179 -6.26 -14.00 21.55
N LYS A 180 -5.37 -14.25 20.58
CA LYS A 180 -3.93 -14.48 20.79
C LYS A 180 -3.13 -14.15 19.52
N PRO A 181 -1.90 -13.62 19.64
CA PRO A 181 -0.98 -13.59 18.52
C PRO A 181 -0.60 -14.98 18.05
N VAL A 182 -0.38 -15.13 16.75
CA VAL A 182 0.28 -16.29 16.15
C VAL A 182 1.27 -15.83 15.07
N ARG A 183 2.25 -16.68 14.75
CA ARG A 183 3.14 -16.50 13.59
C ARG A 183 2.75 -17.50 12.51
N LEU A 184 1.81 -17.11 11.66
CA LEU A 184 1.38 -17.89 10.51
C LEU A 184 2.43 -17.77 9.41
N TRP A 185 3.04 -18.89 9.02
CA TRP A 185 4.16 -18.91 8.10
C TRP A 185 3.96 -19.97 7.02
N GLY A 186 3.84 -19.53 5.78
CA GLY A 186 3.86 -20.40 4.60
C GLY A 186 5.28 -20.73 4.15
N ARG A 187 5.43 -21.88 3.49
CA ARG A 187 6.70 -22.26 2.87
C ARG A 187 7.23 -21.20 1.89
N CYS A 188 6.35 -20.68 1.03
CA CYS A 188 6.54 -19.49 0.19
C CYS A 188 5.25 -19.18 -0.56
N PRO A 189 5.08 -17.95 -1.08
CA PRO A 189 3.88 -17.60 -1.84
C PRO A 189 3.66 -18.43 -3.10
N ALA A 190 4.73 -18.89 -3.76
CA ALA A 190 4.61 -19.71 -4.97
C ALA A 190 4.13 -21.16 -4.71
N MET A 191 4.07 -21.60 -3.45
CA MET A 191 3.70 -22.99 -3.10
C MET A 191 2.58 -23.08 -2.06
N VAL A 192 2.30 -22.01 -1.32
CA VAL A 192 1.25 -21.98 -0.31
C VAL A 192 0.30 -20.84 -0.63
N GLU A 193 -0.94 -21.19 -0.93
CA GLU A 193 -2.00 -20.26 -1.28
C GLU A 193 -3.18 -20.42 -0.33
N VAL A 194 -3.62 -19.33 0.28
CA VAL A 194 -4.91 -19.22 0.98
C VAL A 194 -5.93 -18.67 -0.01
N VAL A 195 -6.97 -19.44 -0.27
CA VAL A 195 -8.06 -19.08 -1.18
C VAL A 195 -9.29 -18.75 -0.35
N GLY A 196 -9.51 -17.46 -0.10
CA GLY A 196 -10.66 -16.96 0.63
C GLY A 196 -11.96 -17.41 -0.03
N THR A 197 -12.82 -18.03 0.77
CA THR A 197 -14.09 -18.59 0.33
C THR A 197 -15.16 -17.52 0.16
N GLY A 198 -14.97 -16.36 0.81
CA GLY A 198 -15.96 -15.28 0.86
C GLY A 198 -17.17 -15.62 1.73
N ALA A 199 -17.09 -16.68 2.53
CA ALA A 199 -18.06 -16.94 3.59
C ALA A 199 -17.94 -15.89 4.69
N GLU A 200 -16.74 -15.33 4.82
CA GLU A 200 -16.38 -14.28 5.76
C GLU A 200 -15.83 -13.05 5.02
N PHE A 201 -15.53 -11.99 5.77
CA PHE A 201 -15.19 -10.67 5.22
C PHE A 201 -13.79 -10.67 4.63
N GLY A 202 -12.80 -11.26 5.32
CA GLY A 202 -11.44 -11.37 4.83
C GLY A 202 -10.98 -12.82 4.66
N ALA A 203 -10.18 -13.10 3.63
CA ALA A 203 -9.51 -14.40 3.50
C ALA A 203 -8.56 -14.66 4.69
N VAL A 204 -7.92 -13.61 5.21
CA VAL A 204 -7.21 -13.62 6.49
C VAL A 204 -7.62 -12.42 7.32
N SER A 205 -8.22 -12.67 8.48
CA SER A 205 -8.71 -11.65 9.40
C SER A 205 -7.93 -11.69 10.73
N VAL A 206 -7.37 -10.55 11.14
CA VAL A 206 -6.65 -10.37 12.41
C VAL A 206 -7.36 -9.32 13.25
N HIS A 207 -8.00 -9.73 14.34
CA HIS A 207 -8.69 -8.80 15.24
C HIS A 207 -8.85 -9.35 16.66
N ASP A 208 -9.43 -8.54 17.55
CA ASP A 208 -9.82 -8.93 18.92
C ASP A 208 -8.67 -9.58 19.74
N GLY A 209 -7.62 -8.80 20.06
CA GLY A 209 -6.54 -9.26 20.95
C GLY A 209 -5.45 -10.09 20.27
N ALA A 210 -5.32 -9.95 18.95
CA ALA A 210 -4.28 -10.60 18.13
C ALA A 210 -3.07 -9.68 17.83
N ALA A 211 -2.84 -8.66 18.66
CA ALA A 211 -1.67 -7.77 18.54
C ALA A 211 -0.36 -8.58 18.49
N GLN A 212 0.61 -8.12 17.68
CA GLN A 212 1.89 -8.79 17.41
C GLN A 212 1.82 -10.08 16.57
N SER A 213 0.66 -10.37 15.96
CA SER A 213 0.55 -11.46 14.98
C SER A 213 1.43 -11.21 13.77
N GLN A 214 1.90 -12.30 13.15
CA GLN A 214 2.71 -12.24 11.95
C GLN A 214 2.14 -13.19 10.90
N ILE A 215 2.01 -12.70 9.67
CA ILE A 215 1.60 -13.47 8.50
C ILE A 215 2.74 -13.37 7.49
N ARG A 216 3.33 -14.51 7.15
CA ARG A 216 4.59 -14.58 6.39
C ARG A 216 4.54 -15.54 5.23
N ALA A 217 5.11 -15.14 4.09
CA ALA A 217 5.49 -16.02 2.98
C ALA A 217 4.33 -16.89 2.43
N LEU A 218 3.16 -16.27 2.24
CA LEU A 218 1.94 -16.89 1.72
C LEU A 218 1.43 -16.12 0.51
N ALA A 219 0.78 -16.84 -0.42
CA ALA A 219 -0.13 -16.23 -1.37
C ALA A 219 -1.53 -16.16 -0.77
N ILE A 220 -2.24 -15.06 -1.02
CA ILE A 220 -3.59 -14.83 -0.50
C ILE A 220 -4.44 -14.27 -1.64
N THR A 221 -5.53 -14.96 -1.95
CA THR A 221 -6.49 -14.61 -3.00
C THR A 221 -7.92 -14.89 -2.54
N GLY A 222 -8.94 -14.45 -3.27
CA GLY A 222 -10.33 -14.79 -2.94
C GLY A 222 -11.38 -13.79 -3.39
N ALA A 223 -12.63 -14.08 -3.02
CA ALA A 223 -13.83 -13.35 -3.44
C ALA A 223 -14.20 -12.12 -2.59
N GLY A 224 -13.38 -11.77 -1.59
CA GLY A 224 -13.56 -10.63 -0.69
C GLY A 224 -12.22 -9.97 -0.38
N PRO A 225 -12.15 -9.03 0.59
CA PRO A 225 -10.88 -8.54 1.12
C PRO A 225 -9.86 -9.67 1.35
N ALA A 226 -8.60 -9.48 0.94
CA ALA A 226 -7.63 -10.56 1.10
C ALA A 226 -7.09 -10.60 2.54
N VAL A 227 -6.62 -9.47 3.06
CA VAL A 227 -6.15 -9.36 4.45
C VAL A 227 -6.89 -8.23 5.14
N VAL A 228 -7.46 -8.50 6.31
CA VAL A 228 -8.19 -7.53 7.12
C VAL A 228 -7.58 -7.47 8.52
N VAL A 229 -7.23 -6.29 8.99
CA VAL A 229 -6.68 -6.08 10.34
C VAL A 229 -7.47 -4.99 11.05
N SER A 230 -7.96 -5.28 12.26
CA SER A 230 -8.62 -4.27 13.09
C SER A 230 -8.55 -4.58 14.58
N GLY A 231 -8.33 -3.56 15.43
CA GLY A 231 -8.19 -3.74 16.88
C GLY A 231 -6.96 -4.56 17.28
N SER A 232 -5.91 -4.56 16.45
CA SER A 232 -4.66 -5.27 16.70
C SER A 232 -3.47 -4.43 16.25
N THR A 233 -2.54 -4.19 17.17
CA THR A 233 -1.33 -3.39 16.93
C THR A 233 -0.11 -4.27 16.68
N ASP A 234 0.90 -3.71 16.03
CA ASP A 234 2.19 -4.34 15.73
C ASP A 234 2.04 -5.63 14.89
N VAL A 235 1.04 -5.68 14.02
CA VAL A 235 0.83 -6.82 13.12
C VAL A 235 1.82 -6.74 11.97
N LEU A 236 2.51 -7.86 11.70
CA LEU A 236 3.46 -7.95 10.60
C LEU A 236 2.89 -8.75 9.42
N LEU A 237 2.88 -8.13 8.25
CA LEU A 237 2.63 -8.77 6.96
C LEU A 237 3.96 -8.78 6.20
N ASP A 238 4.57 -9.94 6.00
CA ASP A 238 5.91 -10.03 5.42
C ASP A 238 6.00 -11.05 4.29
N SER A 239 6.58 -10.62 3.17
CA SER A 239 6.82 -11.47 2.00
C SER A 239 5.55 -12.14 1.48
N LEU A 240 4.43 -11.42 1.46
CA LEU A 240 3.14 -11.91 0.99
C LEU A 240 2.94 -11.62 -0.50
N TRP A 241 2.27 -12.55 -1.19
CA TRP A 241 1.72 -12.30 -2.52
C TRP A 241 0.20 -12.19 -2.39
N ILE A 242 -0.31 -10.97 -2.34
CA ILE A 242 -1.74 -10.70 -2.22
C ILE A 242 -2.25 -10.41 -3.62
N HIS A 243 -3.12 -11.28 -4.16
CA HIS A 243 -3.50 -11.17 -5.56
C HIS A 243 -4.90 -11.62 -5.92
N ASP A 244 -5.40 -11.07 -7.04
CA ASP A 244 -6.67 -11.46 -7.66
C ASP A 244 -7.85 -11.40 -6.66
N SER A 245 -7.75 -10.49 -5.67
CA SER A 245 -8.83 -10.18 -4.75
C SER A 245 -9.93 -9.45 -5.50
N THR A 246 -11.17 -9.94 -5.43
CA THR A 246 -12.31 -9.23 -6.04
C THR A 246 -12.79 -8.05 -5.20
N HIS A 247 -12.00 -7.64 -4.20
CA HIS A 247 -12.21 -6.49 -3.33
C HIS A 247 -10.83 -5.92 -2.96
N VAL A 248 -10.79 -5.15 -1.86
CA VAL A 248 -9.58 -4.62 -1.25
C VAL A 248 -8.49 -5.69 -1.08
N GLY A 249 -7.23 -5.33 -1.36
CA GLY A 249 -6.10 -6.21 -1.11
C GLY A 249 -5.80 -6.33 0.39
N VAL A 250 -5.33 -5.23 0.98
CA VAL A 250 -5.06 -5.10 2.43
C VAL A 250 -5.96 -4.04 3.01
N ASP A 251 -6.76 -4.40 4.02
CA ASP A 251 -7.73 -3.54 4.67
C ASP A 251 -7.36 -3.39 6.16
N VAL A 252 -7.06 -2.16 6.59
CA VAL A 252 -6.59 -1.85 7.95
C VAL A 252 -7.46 -0.77 8.56
N GLU A 253 -8.29 -1.14 9.53
CA GLU A 253 -9.28 -0.22 10.10
C GLU A 253 -9.26 -0.17 11.63
N SER A 254 -9.73 0.93 12.22
CA SER A 254 -9.86 1.10 13.68
C SER A 254 -11.17 0.61 14.29
N VAL A 255 -12.01 -0.10 13.53
CA VAL A 255 -13.37 -0.52 13.97
C VAL A 255 -13.37 -1.23 15.32
N TYR A 256 -12.41 -2.12 15.57
CA TYR A 256 -12.27 -2.87 16.83
C TYR A 256 -11.26 -2.25 17.83
N GLY A 257 -10.78 -1.03 17.57
CA GLY A 257 -9.81 -0.32 18.39
C GLY A 257 -8.53 0.02 17.63
N PRO A 258 -7.47 0.47 18.33
CA PRO A 258 -6.20 0.84 17.71
C PRO A 258 -5.61 -0.28 16.86
N THR A 259 -5.16 0.06 15.66
CA THR A 259 -4.63 -0.87 14.67
C THR A 259 -3.34 -0.33 14.07
N SER A 260 -2.28 -1.14 14.05
CA SER A 260 -1.03 -0.80 13.38
C SER A 260 -0.42 -2.00 12.67
N VAL A 261 -0.01 -1.79 11.41
CA VAL A 261 0.48 -2.84 10.51
C VAL A 261 1.82 -2.42 9.87
N LEU A 262 2.77 -3.35 9.84
CA LEU A 262 3.95 -3.27 8.96
C LEU A 262 3.77 -4.26 7.80
N LEU A 263 3.68 -3.75 6.57
CA LEU A 263 3.68 -4.52 5.33
C LEU A 263 5.08 -4.42 4.70
N GLN A 264 5.83 -5.52 4.61
CA GLN A 264 7.17 -5.49 4.03
C GLN A 264 7.45 -6.63 3.06
N HIS A 265 8.36 -6.39 2.12
CA HIS A 265 8.81 -7.36 1.10
C HIS A 265 7.67 -8.01 0.31
N SER A 266 6.51 -7.36 0.24
CA SER A 266 5.27 -7.97 -0.24
C SER A 266 4.86 -7.42 -1.61
N LEU A 267 4.10 -8.22 -2.34
CA LEU A 267 3.50 -7.86 -3.61
C LEU A 267 1.98 -7.88 -3.47
N VAL A 268 1.36 -6.72 -3.60
CA VAL A 268 -0.10 -6.55 -3.72
C VAL A 268 -0.40 -6.25 -5.18
N GLU A 269 -1.11 -7.16 -5.87
CA GLU A 269 -1.41 -6.98 -7.28
C GLU A 269 -2.77 -7.50 -7.73
N ARG A 270 -3.38 -6.88 -8.75
CA ARG A 270 -4.67 -7.31 -9.31
C ARG A 270 -5.81 -7.40 -8.29
N SER A 271 -5.74 -6.62 -7.21
CA SER A 271 -6.88 -6.37 -6.32
C SER A 271 -7.92 -5.50 -7.04
N GLN A 272 -9.19 -5.59 -6.63
CA GLN A 272 -10.22 -4.66 -7.07
C GLN A 272 -10.46 -3.57 -6.01
N LEU A 273 -11.09 -2.47 -6.40
CA LEU A 273 -11.38 -1.33 -5.53
C LEU A 273 -10.14 -0.58 -5.05
N VAL A 274 -9.41 -1.11 -4.08
CA VAL A 274 -8.22 -0.49 -3.49
C VAL A 274 -7.19 -1.57 -3.19
N GLY A 275 -5.92 -1.37 -3.52
CA GLY A 275 -4.90 -2.35 -3.19
C GLY A 275 -4.57 -2.36 -1.69
N VAL A 276 -4.35 -1.18 -1.10
CA VAL A 276 -4.14 -0.99 0.34
C VAL A 276 -5.06 0.10 0.88
N LEU A 277 -5.93 -0.25 1.83
CA LEU A 277 -6.83 0.67 2.49
C LEU A 277 -6.47 0.82 3.97
N VAL A 278 -6.44 2.07 4.45
CA VAL A 278 -6.19 2.43 5.85
C VAL A 278 -7.28 3.40 6.32
N VAL A 279 -8.07 3.03 7.32
CA VAL A 279 -9.14 3.88 7.89
C VAL A 279 -8.97 4.02 9.40
N GLY A 280 -8.62 5.22 9.87
CA GLY A 280 -8.41 5.50 11.30
C GLY A 280 -7.29 4.70 11.96
N ALA A 281 -6.40 4.12 11.14
CA ALA A 281 -5.33 3.22 11.56
C ALA A 281 -3.96 3.64 11.03
N GLU A 282 -2.91 2.90 11.41
CA GLU A 282 -1.54 3.11 10.94
C GLU A 282 -1.07 1.94 10.08
N LEU A 283 -0.53 2.22 8.89
CA LEU A 283 0.20 1.25 8.09
C LEU A 283 1.55 1.82 7.62
N THR A 284 2.61 1.05 7.83
CA THR A 284 3.90 1.27 7.18
C THR A 284 4.13 0.21 6.11
N MET A 285 4.41 0.61 4.87
CA MET A 285 4.76 -0.25 3.75
C MET A 285 6.23 -0.06 3.38
N GLU A 286 7.04 -1.13 3.43
CA GLU A 286 8.48 -1.06 3.13
C GLU A 286 8.89 -2.08 2.08
N ARG A 287 9.73 -1.66 1.12
CA ARG A 287 10.30 -2.55 0.09
C ARG A 287 9.26 -3.48 -0.53
N SER A 288 8.09 -2.92 -0.83
CA SER A 288 6.93 -3.65 -1.34
C SER A 288 6.49 -3.08 -2.69
N VAL A 289 5.70 -3.86 -3.42
CA VAL A 289 5.13 -3.47 -4.71
C VAL A 289 3.62 -3.50 -4.61
N LEU A 290 2.99 -2.42 -5.04
CA LEU A 290 1.55 -2.25 -5.09
C LEU A 290 1.16 -1.87 -6.51
N ARG A 291 0.58 -2.82 -7.25
CA ARG A 291 0.37 -2.61 -8.67
C ARG A 291 -0.89 -3.20 -9.26
N THR A 292 -1.27 -2.69 -10.42
CA THR A 292 -2.37 -3.27 -11.20
C THR A 292 -3.67 -3.37 -10.40
N THR A 293 -3.95 -2.39 -9.53
CA THR A 293 -5.26 -2.33 -8.86
C THR A 293 -6.33 -1.97 -9.89
N LEU A 294 -7.39 -2.77 -9.94
CA LEU A 294 -8.44 -2.71 -10.94
C LEU A 294 -9.68 -2.01 -10.40
N GLN A 295 -10.41 -1.33 -11.28
CA GLN A 295 -11.75 -0.85 -10.92
C GLN A 295 -12.68 -2.04 -10.69
N ALA A 296 -13.65 -1.89 -9.79
CA ALA A 296 -14.69 -2.90 -9.66
C ALA A 296 -15.47 -3.03 -10.97
N THR A 297 -15.70 -4.27 -11.40
CA THR A 297 -16.37 -4.57 -12.67
C THR A 297 -17.88 -4.74 -12.54
N SER A 298 -18.39 -4.82 -11.30
CA SER A 298 -19.79 -5.13 -11.00
C SER A 298 -20.21 -4.63 -9.62
N GLY A 299 -21.52 -4.67 -9.33
CA GLY A 299 -22.08 -4.26 -8.05
C GLY A 299 -22.23 -2.73 -7.92
N SER A 300 -22.49 -2.27 -6.69
CA SER A 300 -22.68 -0.83 -6.40
C SER A 300 -21.45 0.02 -6.69
N TYR A 301 -20.28 -0.60 -6.80
CA TYR A 301 -18.99 0.05 -7.05
C TYR A 301 -18.52 -0.09 -8.51
N ALA A 302 -19.38 -0.57 -9.43
CA ALA A 302 -18.99 -0.78 -10.81
C ALA A 302 -18.43 0.50 -11.48
N GLY A 303 -17.22 0.39 -12.02
CA GLY A 303 -16.47 1.49 -12.64
C GLY A 303 -15.86 2.50 -11.65
N GLN A 304 -16.02 2.28 -10.35
CA GLN A 304 -15.48 3.13 -9.30
C GLN A 304 -14.16 2.56 -8.76
N PHE A 305 -13.39 3.44 -8.10
CA PHE A 305 -12.11 3.15 -7.49
C PHE A 305 -11.08 2.58 -8.49
N GLY A 306 -10.19 1.72 -8.02
CA GLY A 306 -8.98 1.24 -8.68
C GLY A 306 -7.69 1.75 -8.05
N PHE A 307 -7.78 2.38 -6.88
CA PHE A 307 -6.68 3.11 -6.27
C PHE A 307 -5.58 2.17 -5.79
N GLY A 308 -4.32 2.57 -5.93
CA GLY A 308 -3.22 1.80 -5.34
C GLY A 308 -3.41 1.73 -3.82
N ALA A 309 -3.22 2.86 -3.14
CA ALA A 309 -3.47 2.99 -1.71
C ALA A 309 -4.47 4.12 -1.39
N SER A 310 -5.31 3.93 -0.37
CA SER A 310 -6.15 4.97 0.23
C SER A 310 -5.89 5.04 1.74
N VAL A 311 -5.72 6.25 2.27
CA VAL A 311 -5.58 6.51 3.70
C VAL A 311 -6.57 7.58 4.15
N GLU A 312 -7.37 7.24 5.16
CA GLU A 312 -8.55 8.01 5.54
C GLU A 312 -8.63 8.09 7.06
N ASP A 313 -9.10 9.22 7.58
CA ASP A 313 -9.51 9.31 8.97
C ASP A 313 -10.83 8.56 9.19
N ASP A 314 -11.01 8.01 10.39
CA ASP A 314 -12.29 7.45 10.80
C ASP A 314 -13.16 8.60 11.33
N ALA A 315 -13.94 9.21 10.44
CA ALA A 315 -14.82 10.34 10.79
C ALA A 315 -15.86 9.99 11.87
N VAL A 316 -16.20 8.70 12.04
CA VAL A 316 -17.19 8.25 13.04
C VAL A 316 -16.57 8.20 14.42
N ASN A 317 -15.36 7.63 14.54
CA ASN A 317 -14.68 7.43 15.82
C ASN A 317 -13.62 8.51 16.12
N GLY A 318 -13.34 9.39 15.17
CA GLY A 318 -12.36 10.47 15.25
C GLY A 318 -10.90 9.98 15.22
N ALA A 319 -10.64 8.77 14.76
CA ALA A 319 -9.30 8.20 14.70
C ALA A 319 -8.55 8.67 13.43
N ASP A 320 -7.24 8.85 13.54
CA ASP A 320 -6.38 9.34 12.46
C ASP A 320 -5.95 8.20 11.55
N GLY A 321 -6.05 8.39 10.23
CA GLY A 321 -5.43 7.52 9.24
C GLY A 321 -4.00 7.96 8.95
N SER A 322 -3.04 7.03 8.97
CA SER A 322 -1.66 7.30 8.58
C SER A 322 -1.06 6.18 7.73
N LEU A 323 -0.41 6.57 6.64
CA LEU A 323 0.24 5.66 5.71
C LEU A 323 1.67 6.11 5.45
N THR A 324 2.64 5.28 5.77
CA THR A 324 4.04 5.51 5.39
C THR A 324 4.46 4.51 4.33
N ILE A 325 5.06 4.96 3.23
CA ILE A 325 5.59 4.10 2.17
C ILE A 325 7.08 4.41 1.96
N ARG A 326 7.93 3.38 2.11
CA ARG A 326 9.40 3.50 1.97
C ARG A 326 9.96 2.52 0.96
N GLY A 327 10.87 2.98 0.10
CA GLY A 327 11.66 2.09 -0.75
C GLY A 327 10.81 1.19 -1.65
N SER A 328 9.63 1.65 -2.06
CA SER A 328 8.57 0.82 -2.66
C SER A 328 8.20 1.29 -4.07
N LEU A 329 7.42 0.49 -4.77
CA LEU A 329 6.90 0.80 -6.11
C LEU A 329 5.37 0.72 -6.12
N VAL A 330 4.73 1.82 -6.50
CA VAL A 330 3.29 1.91 -6.74
C VAL A 330 3.09 2.16 -8.22
N GLU A 331 2.57 1.18 -8.96
CA GLU A 331 2.51 1.28 -10.42
C GLU A 331 1.24 0.70 -11.06
N GLN A 332 0.85 1.21 -12.23
CA GLN A 332 -0.21 0.61 -13.05
C GLN A 332 -1.58 0.48 -12.33
N ASN A 333 -1.82 1.29 -11.30
CA ASN A 333 -3.11 1.38 -10.62
C ASN A 333 -4.06 2.30 -11.40
N VAL A 334 -5.36 2.25 -11.12
CA VAL A 334 -6.37 3.01 -11.87
C VAL A 334 -6.92 4.17 -11.05
N GLY A 335 -7.01 5.35 -11.65
CA GLY A 335 -7.39 6.56 -10.95
C GLY A 335 -6.21 7.08 -10.16
N VAL A 336 -6.07 6.72 -8.89
CA VAL A 336 -5.06 7.33 -8.01
C VAL A 336 -4.04 6.29 -7.56
N GLY A 337 -2.75 6.63 -7.62
CA GLY A 337 -1.68 5.79 -7.08
C GLY A 337 -1.77 5.72 -5.56
N VAL A 338 -1.73 6.87 -4.89
CA VAL A 338 -1.92 7.03 -3.44
C VAL A 338 -2.89 8.17 -3.17
N TYR A 339 -3.94 7.90 -2.39
CA TYR A 339 -4.99 8.85 -2.06
C TYR A 339 -5.07 9.07 -0.55
N ALA A 340 -4.94 10.32 -0.10
CA ALA A 340 -5.11 10.67 1.30
C ALA A 340 -6.31 11.60 1.47
N VAL A 341 -7.37 11.10 2.13
CA VAL A 341 -8.62 11.84 2.37
C VAL A 341 -8.78 12.04 3.86
N GLY A 342 -8.44 13.23 4.35
CA GLY A 342 -8.39 13.53 5.79
C GLY A 342 -7.35 12.75 6.63
N GLY A 343 -6.63 11.82 5.99
CA GLY A 343 -5.49 11.09 6.53
C GLY A 343 -4.13 11.69 6.15
N SER A 344 -3.07 11.13 6.74
CA SER A 344 -1.68 11.57 6.54
C SER A 344 -0.87 10.55 5.75
N VAL A 345 0.02 11.03 4.87
CA VAL A 345 0.92 10.17 4.11
C VAL A 345 2.39 10.61 4.21
N VAL A 346 3.30 9.64 4.36
CA VAL A 346 4.74 9.87 4.23
C VAL A 346 5.27 8.97 3.13
N LEU A 347 5.84 9.56 2.08
CA LEU A 347 6.50 8.85 0.99
C LEU A 347 8.01 9.11 1.05
N GLU A 348 8.79 8.04 1.07
CA GLU A 348 10.25 8.09 1.13
C GLU A 348 10.86 7.10 0.14
N SER A 349 11.80 7.53 -0.70
CA SER A 349 12.52 6.63 -1.62
C SER A 349 11.59 5.75 -2.48
N THR A 350 10.44 6.28 -2.88
CA THR A 350 9.33 5.52 -3.47
C THR A 350 9.03 6.00 -4.88
N VAL A 351 8.68 5.06 -5.77
CA VAL A 351 8.29 5.35 -7.15
C VAL A 351 6.77 5.23 -7.28
N LEU A 352 6.14 6.28 -7.83
CA LEU A 352 4.73 6.29 -8.20
C LEU A 352 4.63 6.51 -9.71
N ARG A 353 4.30 5.46 -10.46
CA ARG A 353 4.31 5.54 -11.93
C ARG A 353 3.13 4.89 -12.62
N ASP A 354 2.96 5.22 -13.89
CA ASP A 354 2.00 4.57 -14.78
C ASP A 354 0.56 4.52 -14.22
N THR A 355 0.15 5.51 -13.41
CA THR A 355 -1.23 5.54 -12.92
C THR A 355 -2.19 5.82 -14.07
N LEU A 356 -3.10 4.87 -14.30
CA LEU A 356 -4.00 4.80 -15.45
C LEU A 356 -5.28 5.59 -15.19
N VAL A 357 -5.97 6.00 -16.27
CA VAL A 357 -7.27 6.67 -16.18
C VAL A 357 -8.38 5.64 -15.97
N GLY A 358 -9.29 5.92 -15.04
CA GLY A 358 -10.48 5.11 -14.80
C GLY A 358 -11.70 5.53 -15.64
N THR A 359 -12.75 4.72 -15.60
CA THR A 359 -13.94 4.85 -16.47
C THR A 359 -14.97 5.90 -16.01
N GLN A 360 -14.80 6.50 -14.83
CA GLN A 360 -15.75 7.44 -14.22
C GLN A 360 -15.14 8.82 -13.91
N GLY A 361 -14.20 9.28 -14.73
CA GLY A 361 -13.49 10.55 -14.49
C GLY A 361 -12.40 10.45 -13.42
N ALA A 362 -12.08 9.24 -12.93
CA ALA A 362 -10.91 9.00 -12.11
C ALA A 362 -9.65 9.30 -12.95
N HIS A 363 -9.03 10.42 -12.61
CA HIS A 363 -7.85 10.98 -13.23
C HIS A 363 -6.63 10.14 -12.88
N GLY A 364 -5.78 9.73 -13.85
CA GLY A 364 -4.56 8.96 -13.60
C GLY A 364 -3.48 9.76 -12.87
N ARG A 365 -3.61 9.92 -11.56
CA ARG A 365 -2.79 10.80 -10.70
C ARG A 365 -1.92 9.99 -9.76
N GLY A 366 -0.67 10.42 -9.56
CA GLY A 366 0.27 9.73 -8.66
C GLY A 366 -0.16 9.79 -7.19
N LEU A 367 -0.08 10.98 -6.58
CA LEU A 367 -0.54 11.24 -5.21
C LEU A 367 -1.60 12.36 -5.21
N VAL A 368 -2.68 12.14 -4.47
CA VAL A 368 -3.75 13.12 -4.22
C VAL A 368 -3.93 13.32 -2.72
N LEU A 369 -3.92 14.57 -2.27
CA LEU A 369 -4.31 14.97 -0.90
C LEU A 369 -5.62 15.75 -0.96
N GLU A 370 -6.62 15.31 -0.19
CA GLU A 370 -7.98 15.85 -0.19
C GLU A 370 -8.56 16.00 1.23
N GLU A 371 -9.43 16.98 1.41
CA GLU A 371 -10.20 17.15 2.64
C GLU A 371 -11.31 16.10 2.74
N ASN A 372 -11.45 15.44 3.89
CA ASN A 372 -12.60 14.59 4.17
C ASN A 372 -13.78 15.47 4.56
N ASP A 373 -14.76 15.62 3.67
CA ASP A 373 -15.96 16.43 3.91
C ASP A 373 -16.74 16.02 5.19
N SER A 374 -16.64 14.76 5.60
CA SER A 374 -17.37 14.26 6.78
C SER A 374 -16.75 14.72 8.09
N SER A 375 -15.43 14.83 8.15
CA SER A 375 -14.69 15.23 9.35
C SER A 375 -14.12 16.65 9.29
N GLY A 376 -14.08 17.27 8.10
CA GLY A 376 -13.41 18.54 7.83
C GLY A 376 -11.88 18.47 7.92
N ARG A 377 -11.31 17.25 7.94
CA ARG A 377 -9.86 17.05 8.07
C ARG A 377 -9.21 17.06 6.71
N ARG A 378 -8.07 17.74 6.61
CA ARG A 378 -7.29 17.82 5.38
C ARG A 378 -6.39 16.60 5.27
N GLY A 379 -6.29 16.06 4.06
CA GLY A 379 -5.20 15.17 3.71
C GLY A 379 -3.88 15.93 3.80
N ASP A 380 -2.88 15.33 4.46
CA ASP A 380 -1.53 15.88 4.58
C ASP A 380 -0.48 14.89 4.07
N GLY A 381 0.67 15.41 3.64
CA GLY A 381 1.67 14.60 2.96
C GLY A 381 3.10 15.12 3.11
N VAL A 382 4.04 14.22 3.38
CA VAL A 382 5.49 14.46 3.30
C VAL A 382 6.06 13.58 2.20
N VAL A 383 6.82 14.16 1.26
CA VAL A 383 7.41 13.46 0.13
C VAL A 383 8.92 13.73 0.08
N SER A 384 9.72 12.67 0.08
CA SER A 384 11.20 12.78 0.10
C SER A 384 11.84 11.67 -0.74
N GLY A 385 12.77 12.04 -1.64
CA GLY A 385 13.48 11.08 -2.48
C GLY A 385 12.57 10.23 -3.38
N CYS A 386 11.42 10.75 -3.80
CA CYS A 386 10.44 10.02 -4.62
C CYS A 386 10.52 10.41 -6.09
N VAL A 387 10.12 9.49 -6.98
CA VAL A 387 9.94 9.74 -8.41
C VAL A 387 8.48 9.54 -8.79
N PHE A 388 7.88 10.55 -9.42
CA PHE A 388 6.54 10.50 -10.00
C PHE A 388 6.69 10.60 -11.51
N THR A 389 6.51 9.49 -12.24
CA THR A 389 6.72 9.44 -13.69
C THR A 389 5.55 8.76 -14.39
N ASP A 390 5.29 9.12 -15.64
CA ASP A 390 4.32 8.43 -16.51
C ASP A 390 2.89 8.30 -15.96
N ASN A 391 2.54 9.08 -14.93
CA ASN A 391 1.18 9.24 -14.45
C ASN A 391 0.38 10.01 -15.49
N ARG A 392 -0.84 9.54 -15.80
CA ARG A 392 -1.55 10.02 -16.99
C ARG A 392 -1.96 11.50 -16.93
N GLU A 393 -2.13 12.07 -15.74
CA GLU A 393 -2.56 13.45 -15.57
C GLU A 393 -1.58 14.30 -14.74
N HIS A 394 -1.41 13.95 -13.46
CA HIS A 394 -0.55 14.68 -12.53
C HIS A 394 0.28 13.72 -11.70
N GLY A 395 1.53 14.06 -11.41
CA GLY A 395 2.31 13.35 -10.38
C GLY A 395 1.79 13.64 -8.97
N LEU A 396 1.49 14.91 -8.69
CA LEU A 396 0.99 15.42 -7.42
C LEU A 396 -0.23 16.30 -7.65
N ALA A 397 -1.30 16.10 -6.89
CA ALA A 397 -2.48 16.96 -6.90
C ALA A 397 -2.98 17.25 -5.48
N PHE A 398 -3.45 18.47 -5.26
CA PHE A 398 -3.99 18.93 -3.99
C PHE A 398 -5.39 19.48 -4.24
N SER A 399 -6.38 19.00 -3.49
CA SER A 399 -7.76 19.45 -3.55
C SER A 399 -8.17 20.01 -2.19
N ALA A 400 -8.64 21.26 -2.18
CA ALA A 400 -9.33 21.79 -1.00
C ALA A 400 -10.82 21.42 -1.15
N GLY A 401 -11.40 20.81 -0.12
CA GLY A 401 -12.84 20.55 -0.05
C GLY A 401 -13.63 21.83 -0.33
N SER A 402 -14.81 21.67 -0.93
CA SER A 402 -15.66 22.78 -1.40
C SER A 402 -16.44 23.48 -0.30
#